data_AF-A0AAV4ZTH4-F1
#
_entry.id   AF-A0AAV4ZTH4-F1
#
_cell.length_a   1.000
_cell.length_b   1.000
_cell.length_c   1.000
_cell.angle_alpha   90.00
_cell.angle_beta   90.00
_cell.angle_gamma   90.00
#
_symmetry.space_group_name_H-M   'P 1'
#
loop_
_entity.id
_entity.type
_entity.pdbx_description
1 polymer ?
#
loop_
_entity_poly.entity_id
_entity_poly.type
_entity_poly.pdbx_seq_one_letter_code
_entity_poly.pdbx_strand_id
1 'polypeptide(L)'
;MRSLLIVVHPGSACGSADFNLGPAEAGRARGLLAEDLDDWTGPIAVIDGELSAELRQRSYRDLGTALEGALERAAEGGHRFLRMRGDNEEEFDQAAAAEAIVAGLQLAGGGWRVELTGAWFDPERRDGCVNSVAQVLEGAGVPYLIRDSAIGLLDAAASADAEELPVPSA
;
A
#
# COMPACT_ATOMS: atom_id res chain seq x y z
N MET A 1 4.94 -20.02 -10.95
CA MET A 1 4.15 -18.78 -10.87
C MET A 1 5.07 -17.70 -10.33
N ARG A 2 5.11 -16.51 -10.93
CA ARG A 2 5.97 -15.40 -10.49
C ARG A 2 5.18 -14.44 -9.61
N SER A 3 5.78 -13.85 -8.58
CA SER A 3 5.12 -12.84 -7.76
C SER A 3 5.64 -11.43 -8.08
N LEU A 4 4.74 -10.45 -8.06
CA LEU A 4 5.04 -9.01 -8.16
C LEU A 4 4.40 -8.32 -6.96
N LEU A 5 5.17 -7.54 -6.20
CA LEU A 5 4.61 -6.63 -5.20
C LEU A 5 4.19 -5.33 -5.87
N ILE A 6 2.97 -4.86 -5.63
CA ILE A 6 2.51 -3.52 -6.01
C ILE A 6 2.21 -2.74 -4.73
N VAL A 7 2.96 -1.65 -4.52
CA VAL A 7 2.78 -0.71 -3.41
C VAL A 7 1.98 0.47 -3.91
N VAL A 8 0.75 0.61 -3.42
CA VAL A 8 -0.21 1.60 -3.89
C VAL A 8 -0.23 2.80 -2.95
N HIS A 9 0.01 3.98 -3.52
CA HIS A 9 -0.05 5.28 -2.88
C HIS A 9 0.58 5.31 -1.47
N PRO A 10 1.87 4.96 -1.32
CA PRO A 10 2.56 4.94 -0.02
C PRO A 10 2.59 6.32 0.67
N GLY A 11 2.42 7.41 -0.07
CA GLY A 11 2.23 8.76 0.49
C GLY A 11 1.02 8.89 1.42
N SER A 12 -0.08 8.19 1.15
CA SER A 12 -1.26 8.19 2.01
C SER A 12 -1.00 7.55 3.39
N ALA A 13 0.05 6.74 3.53
CA ALA A 13 0.50 6.21 4.81
C ALA A 13 1.16 7.27 5.73
N CYS A 14 1.42 8.49 5.21
CA CYS A 14 2.08 9.58 5.92
C CYS A 14 1.04 10.45 6.67
N GLY A 15 1.00 11.76 6.40
CA GLY A 15 0.13 12.70 7.10
C GLY A 15 -1.36 12.39 6.95
N SER A 16 -1.78 11.80 5.83
CA SER A 16 -3.17 11.33 5.66
C SER A 16 -3.51 10.23 6.67
N ALA A 17 -2.60 9.27 6.91
CA ALA A 17 -2.84 8.24 7.90
C ALA A 17 -2.81 8.76 9.33
N ASP A 18 -1.90 9.67 9.65
CA ASP A 18 -1.89 10.33 10.96
C ASP A 18 -3.20 11.09 11.22
N PHE A 19 -3.79 11.70 10.19
CA PHE A 19 -5.09 12.38 10.29
C PHE A 19 -6.27 11.42 10.47
N ASN A 20 -6.32 10.32 9.71
CA ASN A 20 -7.49 9.43 9.70
C ASN A 20 -7.46 8.36 10.81
N LEU A 21 -6.29 7.84 11.17
CA LEU A 21 -6.13 6.75 12.15
C LEU A 21 -5.59 7.24 13.51
N GLY A 22 -5.04 8.45 13.54
CA GLY A 22 -4.26 8.95 14.67
C GLY A 22 -2.80 8.46 14.63
N PRO A 23 -1.85 9.21 15.23
CA PRO A 23 -0.41 8.95 15.06
C PRO A 23 0.06 7.56 15.54
N ALA A 24 -0.56 7.00 16.58
CA ALA A 24 -0.17 5.71 17.14
C ALA A 24 -0.53 4.54 16.22
N GLU A 25 -1.77 4.50 15.71
CA GLU A 25 -2.21 3.45 14.79
C GLU A 25 -1.56 3.63 13.41
N ALA A 26 -1.50 4.86 12.90
CA ALA A 26 -0.79 5.15 11.66
C ALA A 26 0.70 4.76 11.74
N GLY A 27 1.34 4.98 12.89
CA GLY A 27 2.72 4.53 13.15
C GLY A 27 2.87 3.01 13.10
N ARG A 28 1.94 2.25 13.70
CA ARG A 28 1.93 0.78 13.63
C ARG A 28 1.74 0.29 12.20
N ALA A 29 0.75 0.83 11.50
CA ALA A 29 0.46 0.45 10.11
C ALA A 29 1.64 0.75 9.18
N ARG A 30 2.30 1.90 9.33
CA ARG A 30 3.54 2.22 8.62
C ARG A 30 4.67 1.24 8.94
N GLY A 31 4.80 0.81 10.20
CA GLY A 31 5.78 -0.18 10.63
C GLY A 31 5.59 -1.51 9.90
N LEU A 32 4.36 -2.04 9.88
CA LEU A 32 4.03 -3.28 9.15
C LEU A 32 4.30 -3.16 7.64
N LEU A 33 3.97 -2.02 7.04
CA LEU A 33 4.29 -1.76 5.63
C LEU A 33 5.80 -1.69 5.38
N ALA A 34 6.57 -1.07 6.27
CA ALA A 34 8.03 -1.01 6.16
C ALA A 34 8.67 -2.40 6.31
N GLU A 35 8.22 -3.21 7.27
CA GLU A 35 8.66 -4.60 7.46
C GLU A 35 8.39 -5.45 6.21
N ASP A 36 7.18 -5.35 5.65
CA ASP A 36 6.83 -6.05 4.42
C ASP A 36 7.71 -5.64 3.22
N LEU A 37 8.08 -4.36 3.13
CA LEU A 37 8.99 -3.86 2.10
C LEU A 37 10.41 -4.38 2.32
N ASP A 38 10.89 -4.38 3.55
CA ASP A 38 12.22 -4.88 3.94
C ASP A 38 12.39 -6.38 3.63
N ASP A 39 11.35 -7.18 3.86
CA ASP A 39 11.36 -8.60 3.56
C ASP A 39 11.19 -8.93 2.06
N TRP A 40 10.71 -7.98 1.26
CA TRP A 40 10.51 -8.21 -0.17
C TRP A 40 11.83 -8.14 -0.96
N THR A 41 12.11 -9.23 -1.70
CA THR A 41 13.31 -9.34 -2.55
C THR A 41 12.99 -9.60 -4.03
N GLY A 42 11.72 -9.50 -4.43
CA GLY A 42 11.25 -9.84 -5.77
C GLY A 42 10.99 -8.63 -6.68
N PRO A 43 10.34 -8.85 -7.84
CA PRO A 43 9.82 -7.77 -8.67
C PRO A 43 8.88 -6.85 -7.88
N ILE A 44 8.95 -5.54 -8.12
CA ILE A 44 8.17 -4.54 -7.40
C ILE A 44 7.67 -3.44 -8.34
N ALA A 45 6.45 -2.96 -8.12
CA ALA A 45 5.95 -1.74 -8.72
C ALA A 45 5.42 -0.80 -7.62
N VAL A 46 5.67 0.49 -7.77
CA VAL A 46 5.17 1.52 -6.86
C VAL A 46 4.30 2.48 -7.66
N ILE A 47 3.08 2.70 -7.19
CA ILE A 47 2.18 3.70 -7.72
C ILE A 47 2.13 4.85 -6.71
N ASP A 48 2.85 5.94 -6.98
CA ASP A 48 2.80 7.13 -6.14
C ASP A 48 1.45 7.85 -6.31
N GLY A 49 1.02 8.59 -5.30
CA GLY A 49 -0.11 9.52 -5.37
C GLY A 49 0.22 10.82 -4.63
N GLU A 50 -0.82 11.55 -4.18
CA GLU A 50 -0.63 12.71 -3.32
C GLU A 50 0.22 12.37 -2.08
N LEU A 51 0.91 13.36 -1.50
CA LEU A 51 1.72 13.15 -0.30
C LEU A 51 2.90 12.18 -0.45
N SER A 52 3.20 11.64 -1.64
CA SER A 52 4.37 10.76 -1.83
C SER A 52 5.70 11.49 -1.57
N ALA A 53 5.71 12.82 -1.63
CA ALA A 53 6.85 13.64 -1.20
C ALA A 53 7.09 13.59 0.32
N GLU A 54 6.07 13.26 1.12
CA GLU A 54 6.17 13.18 2.58
C GLU A 54 7.05 12.02 3.06
N LEU A 55 7.22 10.97 2.25
CA LEU A 55 8.12 9.84 2.55
C LEU A 55 9.56 10.27 2.85
N ARG A 56 9.97 11.47 2.41
CA ARG A 56 11.29 12.05 2.70
C ARG A 56 11.37 12.85 3.99
N GLN A 57 10.22 13.16 4.59
CA GLN A 57 10.16 13.90 5.85
C GLN A 57 10.66 13.03 7.00
N ARG A 58 11.22 13.69 8.03
CA ARG A 58 11.83 13.00 9.17
C ARG A 58 10.85 12.04 9.87
N SER A 59 9.57 12.41 9.96
CA SER A 59 8.54 11.62 10.65
C SER A 59 8.14 10.32 9.93
N TYR A 60 8.41 10.22 8.63
CA TYR A 60 8.00 9.08 7.79
C TYR A 60 9.20 8.41 7.09
N ARG A 61 10.41 8.75 7.54
CA ARG A 61 11.66 8.35 6.90
C ARG A 61 11.83 6.84 6.86
N ASP A 62 11.38 6.12 7.89
CA ASP A 62 11.59 4.67 7.97
C ASP A 62 10.85 3.96 6.83
N LEU A 63 9.57 4.32 6.60
CA LEU A 63 8.80 3.82 5.46
C LEU A 63 9.44 4.25 4.12
N GLY A 64 9.85 5.50 4.00
CA GLY A 64 10.54 5.98 2.79
C GLY A 64 11.82 5.19 2.51
N THR A 65 12.60 4.88 3.55
CA THR A 65 13.86 4.12 3.44
C THR A 65 13.59 2.67 3.05
N ALA A 66 12.60 2.02 3.66
CA ALA A 66 12.20 0.65 3.31
C ALA A 66 11.75 0.54 1.84
N LEU A 67 10.99 1.53 1.35
CA LEU A 67 10.52 1.59 -0.03
C LEU A 67 11.68 1.73 -1.03
N GLU A 68 12.60 2.68 -0.80
CA GLU A 68 13.78 2.83 -1.66
C GLU A 68 14.67 1.57 -1.59
N GLY A 69 14.85 1.01 -0.39
CA GLY A 69 15.59 -0.24 -0.20
C GLY A 69 14.99 -1.41 -0.97
N ALA A 70 13.67 -1.54 -1.04
CA ALA A 70 13.00 -2.58 -1.81
C ALA A 70 13.21 -2.40 -3.33
N LEU A 71 13.19 -1.17 -3.82
CA LEU A 71 13.49 -0.84 -5.22
C LEU A 71 14.96 -1.13 -5.55
N GLU A 72 15.88 -0.75 -4.68
CA GLU A 72 17.32 -1.03 -4.82
C GLU A 72 17.60 -2.53 -4.83
N ARG A 73 17.04 -3.29 -3.88
CA ARG A 73 17.16 -4.75 -3.84
C ARG A 73 16.62 -5.41 -5.11
N ALA A 74 15.48 -4.94 -5.63
CA ALA A 74 14.94 -5.44 -6.88
C ALA A 74 15.89 -5.16 -8.07
N ALA A 75 16.47 -3.96 -8.13
CA ALA A 75 17.44 -3.61 -9.16
C ALA A 75 18.72 -4.46 -9.09
N GLU A 76 19.31 -4.61 -7.90
CA GLU A 76 20.50 -5.41 -7.66
C GLU A 76 20.28 -6.91 -7.95
N GLY A 77 19.08 -7.42 -7.65
CA GLY A 77 18.66 -8.78 -7.95
C GLY A 77 18.35 -9.03 -9.43
N GLY A 78 18.41 -8.01 -10.29
CA GLY A 78 18.01 -8.11 -11.70
C GLY A 78 16.50 -8.35 -11.89
N HIS A 79 15.70 -8.00 -10.89
CA HIS A 79 14.25 -8.08 -10.95
C HIS A 79 13.66 -6.86 -11.66
N ARG A 80 12.42 -7.01 -12.14
CA ARG A 80 11.68 -5.88 -12.70
C ARG A 80 11.29 -4.95 -11.55
N PHE A 81 11.63 -3.68 -11.68
CA PHE A 81 11.16 -2.64 -10.79
C PHE A 81 10.59 -1.48 -11.59
N LEU A 82 9.53 -0.85 -11.06
CA LEU A 82 8.87 0.29 -11.68
C LEU A 82 8.35 1.22 -10.58
N ARG A 83 8.49 2.52 -10.79
CA ARG A 83 7.84 3.52 -9.97
C ARG A 83 7.19 4.54 -10.90
N MET A 84 5.90 4.76 -10.73
CA MET A 84 5.13 5.69 -11.54
C MET A 84 4.12 6.43 -10.70
N ARG A 85 3.70 7.58 -11.20
CA ARG A 85 2.67 8.38 -10.56
C ARG A 85 1.29 7.90 -11.02
N GLY A 86 0.39 7.65 -10.09
CA GLY A 86 -1.03 7.37 -10.34
C GLY A 86 -1.87 8.64 -10.46
N ASP A 87 -1.30 9.69 -11.06
CA ASP A 87 -1.98 10.95 -11.36
C ASP A 87 -1.91 11.15 -12.88
N ASN A 88 -3.03 11.47 -13.51
CA ASN A 88 -2.99 12.34 -14.68
C ASN A 88 -3.03 13.81 -14.16
N GLU A 89 -2.64 14.81 -14.95
CA GLU A 89 -2.51 16.19 -14.47
C GLU A 89 -3.81 16.80 -13.87
N GLU A 90 -4.95 16.13 -14.05
CA GLU A 90 -6.29 16.62 -13.68
C GLU A 90 -7.06 15.69 -12.72
N GLU A 91 -6.64 14.43 -12.53
CA GLU A 91 -7.35 13.41 -11.75
C GLU A 91 -6.39 12.37 -11.14
N PHE A 92 -6.57 12.09 -9.85
CA PHE A 92 -5.90 11.00 -9.14
C PHE A 92 -6.47 9.66 -9.63
N ASP A 93 -5.74 8.97 -10.50
CA ASP A 93 -6.17 7.73 -11.13
C ASP A 93 -5.14 6.59 -10.95
N GLN A 94 -5.24 5.96 -9.78
CA GLN A 94 -4.47 4.76 -9.45
C GLN A 94 -4.87 3.57 -10.34
N ALA A 95 -6.09 3.56 -10.88
CA ALA A 95 -6.56 2.50 -11.76
C ALA A 95 -5.86 2.57 -13.13
N ALA A 96 -5.73 3.76 -13.73
CA ALA A 96 -4.99 3.94 -14.98
C ALA A 96 -3.51 3.52 -14.86
N ALA A 97 -2.86 3.84 -13.74
CA ALA A 97 -1.50 3.36 -13.48
C ALA A 97 -1.44 1.83 -13.36
N ALA A 98 -2.42 1.21 -12.68
CA ALA A 98 -2.53 -0.24 -12.62
C ALA A 98 -2.76 -0.87 -13.99
N GLU A 99 -3.59 -0.29 -14.85
CA GLU A 99 -3.81 -0.74 -16.22
C GLU A 99 -2.50 -0.71 -17.03
N ALA A 100 -1.74 0.38 -16.90
CA ALA A 100 -0.43 0.51 -17.54
C ALA A 100 0.57 -0.55 -17.05
N ILE A 101 0.56 -0.88 -15.75
CA ILE A 101 1.39 -1.96 -15.17
C ILE A 101 0.96 -3.32 -15.72
N VAL A 102 -0.34 -3.62 -15.73
CA VAL A 102 -0.89 -4.88 -16.25
C VAL A 102 -0.48 -5.09 -17.70
N ALA A 103 -0.64 -4.06 -18.53
CA ALA A 103 -0.28 -4.10 -19.95
C ALA A 103 1.25 -4.20 -20.14
N GLY A 104 2.02 -3.32 -19.51
CA GLY A 104 3.47 -3.22 -19.69
C GLY A 104 4.25 -4.44 -19.19
N LEU A 105 3.76 -5.09 -18.12
CA LEU A 105 4.36 -6.32 -17.58
C LEU A 105 3.73 -7.59 -18.13
N GLN A 106 2.71 -7.48 -18.98
CA GLN A 106 1.95 -8.61 -19.53
C GLN A 106 1.46 -9.53 -18.40
N LEU A 107 0.86 -8.93 -17.36
CA LEU A 107 0.42 -9.69 -16.19
C LEU A 107 -0.71 -10.66 -16.56
N ALA A 108 -1.64 -10.22 -17.41
CA ALA A 108 -2.71 -11.05 -17.96
C ALA A 108 -2.13 -12.21 -18.78
N GLY A 109 -2.38 -13.44 -18.32
CA GLY A 109 -1.86 -14.66 -18.97
C GLY A 109 -0.36 -14.93 -18.78
N GLY A 110 0.38 -14.03 -18.13
CA GLY A 110 1.83 -14.13 -17.95
C GLY A 110 2.30 -15.05 -16.81
N GLY A 111 1.38 -15.77 -16.15
CA GLY A 111 1.69 -16.66 -15.01
C GLY A 111 2.17 -15.90 -13.76
N TRP A 112 1.65 -14.70 -13.57
CA TRP A 112 1.92 -13.83 -12.42
C TRP A 112 0.85 -14.00 -11.33
N ARG A 113 1.26 -13.81 -10.09
CA ARG A 113 0.41 -13.42 -8.97
C ARG A 113 0.87 -12.06 -8.49
N VAL A 114 -0.07 -11.17 -8.21
CA VAL A 114 0.23 -9.85 -7.64
C VAL A 114 0.01 -9.89 -6.13
N GLU A 115 0.92 -9.30 -5.38
CA GLU A 115 0.76 -9.00 -3.97
C GLU A 115 0.57 -7.49 -3.83
N LEU A 116 -0.56 -7.07 -3.27
CA LEU A 116 -0.97 -5.67 -3.17
C LEU A 116 -0.81 -5.19 -1.74
N THR A 117 -0.23 -4.01 -1.58
CA THR A 117 -0.17 -3.30 -0.29
C THR A 117 -0.21 -1.79 -0.52
N GLY A 118 -0.10 -1.00 0.55
CA GLY A 118 -0.11 0.46 0.55
C GLY A 118 -1.37 1.02 1.19
N ALA A 119 -1.82 2.20 0.77
CA ALA A 119 -2.99 2.87 1.33
C ALA A 119 -3.86 3.42 0.19
N TRP A 120 -5.19 3.47 0.27
CA TRP A 120 -6.08 2.97 1.34
C TRP A 120 -6.78 1.68 0.92
N PHE A 121 -7.06 0.80 1.87
CA PHE A 121 -7.80 -0.45 1.67
C PHE A 121 -9.07 -0.53 2.52
N ASP A 122 -10.25 -0.55 1.91
CA ASP A 122 -11.52 -0.84 2.57
C ASP A 122 -12.17 -2.08 1.93
N PRO A 123 -12.08 -3.28 2.55
CA PRO A 123 -12.70 -4.48 2.00
C PRO A 123 -14.23 -4.44 1.99
N GLU A 124 -14.86 -3.70 2.92
CA GLU A 124 -16.32 -3.67 3.06
C GLU A 124 -16.96 -2.73 2.04
N ARG A 125 -16.42 -1.52 1.91
CA ARG A 125 -16.93 -0.51 0.96
C ARG A 125 -16.36 -0.67 -0.43
N ARG A 126 -15.31 -1.49 -0.59
CA ARG A 126 -14.52 -1.64 -1.82
C ARG A 126 -13.98 -0.31 -2.34
N ASP A 127 -13.64 0.59 -1.42
CA ASP A 127 -13.25 1.98 -1.68
C ASP A 127 -11.81 2.22 -1.20
N GLY A 128 -11.10 3.14 -1.85
CA GLY A 128 -9.69 3.42 -1.60
C GLY A 128 -8.74 2.96 -2.71
N CYS A 129 -7.56 3.55 -2.73
CA CYS A 129 -6.58 3.37 -3.81
C CYS A 129 -6.17 1.91 -4.02
N VAL A 130 -5.97 1.14 -2.95
CA VAL A 130 -5.65 -0.30 -3.02
C VAL A 130 -6.81 -1.06 -3.67
N ASN A 131 -8.06 -0.73 -3.32
CA ASN A 131 -9.24 -1.35 -3.91
C ASN A 131 -9.38 -1.01 -5.40
N SER A 132 -9.11 0.23 -5.81
CA SER A 132 -9.13 0.63 -7.23
C SER A 132 -8.14 -0.22 -8.04
N VAL A 133 -6.92 -0.43 -7.53
CA VAL A 133 -5.93 -1.29 -8.19
C VAL A 133 -6.37 -2.76 -8.18
N ALA A 134 -6.93 -3.25 -7.08
CA ALA A 134 -7.45 -4.61 -6.98
C ALA A 134 -8.58 -4.87 -8.00
N GLN A 135 -9.47 -3.90 -8.23
CA GLN A 135 -10.53 -3.99 -9.24
C GLN A 135 -9.97 -4.10 -10.66
N VAL A 136 -8.89 -3.38 -10.99
CA VAL A 136 -8.21 -3.50 -12.29
C VAL A 136 -7.61 -4.90 -12.46
N LEU A 137 -6.94 -5.43 -11.44
CA LEU A 137 -6.37 -6.79 -11.50
C LEU A 137 -7.46 -7.86 -11.64
N GLU A 138 -8.56 -7.71 -10.89
CA GLU A 138 -9.75 -8.56 -10.99
C GLU A 138 -10.32 -8.55 -12.42
N GLY A 139 -10.56 -7.37 -12.98
CA GLY A 139 -11.09 -7.20 -14.34
C GLY A 139 -10.15 -7.77 -15.42
N ALA A 140 -8.84 -7.71 -15.20
CA ALA A 140 -7.83 -8.30 -16.09
C ALA A 140 -7.62 -9.82 -15.90
N GLY A 141 -8.29 -10.44 -14.92
CA GLY A 141 -8.12 -11.86 -14.59
C GLY A 141 -6.73 -12.20 -14.04
N VAL A 142 -6.06 -11.23 -13.41
CA VAL A 142 -4.75 -11.41 -12.78
C VAL A 142 -4.95 -11.86 -11.33
N PRO A 143 -4.45 -13.05 -10.92
CA PRO A 143 -4.53 -13.48 -9.54
C PRO A 143 -3.82 -12.49 -8.62
N TYR A 144 -4.49 -12.04 -7.56
CA TYR A 144 -3.90 -11.14 -6.58
C TYR A 144 -4.16 -11.57 -5.14
N LEU A 145 -3.37 -11.02 -4.22
CA LEU A 145 -3.54 -11.11 -2.77
C LEU A 145 -3.31 -9.71 -2.21
N ILE A 146 -4.18 -9.25 -1.32
CA ILE A 146 -3.94 -8.04 -0.53
C ILE A 146 -3.20 -8.47 0.74
N ARG A 147 -2.05 -7.86 1.00
CA ARG A 147 -1.20 -8.17 2.16
C ARG A 147 -1.76 -7.51 3.42
N ASP A 148 -1.45 -8.07 4.58
CA ASP A 148 -1.90 -7.56 5.88
C ASP A 148 -1.34 -6.16 6.20
N SER A 149 -0.26 -5.74 5.52
CA SER A 149 0.28 -4.39 5.57
C SER A 149 -0.50 -3.34 4.77
N ALA A 150 -1.54 -3.74 4.02
CA ALA A 150 -2.43 -2.79 3.37
C ALA A 150 -3.19 -1.99 4.43
N ILE A 151 -2.97 -0.67 4.44
CA ILE A 151 -3.49 0.22 5.46
C ILE A 151 -4.97 0.46 5.18
N GLY A 152 -5.82 0.02 6.10
CA GLY A 152 -7.25 0.25 6.04
C GLY A 152 -7.74 1.44 6.86
N LEU A 153 -8.95 1.88 6.55
CA LEU A 153 -9.67 2.91 7.32
C LEU A 153 -10.46 2.31 8.50
N LEU A 154 -10.42 0.99 8.68
CA LEU A 154 -11.18 0.29 9.71
C LEU A 154 -10.46 0.35 11.07
N ASP A 155 -11.26 0.63 12.11
CA ASP A 155 -10.97 0.62 13.56
C ASP A 155 -10.37 1.86 14.26
N ALA A 156 -10.64 3.07 13.77
CA ALA A 156 -10.64 4.25 14.65
C ALA A 156 -11.76 4.19 15.73
N ALA A 157 -12.79 3.35 15.55
CA ALA A 157 -13.95 3.25 16.45
C ALA A 157 -13.87 2.10 17.48
N ALA A 158 -13.10 1.03 17.24
CA ALA A 158 -13.08 -0.14 18.14
C ALA A 158 -12.13 -0.01 19.34
N SER A 159 -11.27 1.01 19.38
CA SER A 159 -10.33 1.25 20.50
C SER A 159 -10.85 2.22 21.57
N ALA A 160 -12.00 2.87 21.35
CA ALA A 160 -12.57 3.84 22.29
C ALA A 160 -13.48 3.22 23.38
N ASP A 161 -13.88 1.95 23.26
CA ASP A 161 -14.81 1.29 24.20
C ASP A 161 -14.12 0.42 25.28
N ALA A 162 -12.80 0.58 25.46
CA ALA A 162 -12.05 -0.11 26.53
C ALA A 162 -11.79 0.77 27.77
N GLU A 163 -12.56 1.84 28.00
CA GLU A 163 -12.54 2.56 29.29
C GLU A 163 -13.37 1.80 30.35
N GLU A 164 -12.62 1.34 31.37
CA GLU A 164 -13.01 0.82 32.68
C GLU A 164 -14.52 0.79 33.04
N LEU A 165 -15.07 -0.42 33.15
CA LEU A 165 -16.21 -0.65 34.03
C LEU A 165 -15.76 -0.43 35.48
N PRO A 166 -16.41 0.45 36.27
CA PRO A 166 -16.03 0.65 37.66
C PRO A 166 -16.29 -0.62 38.47
N VAL A 167 -15.27 -1.09 39.17
CA VAL A 167 -15.35 -2.18 40.14
C VAL A 167 -16.31 -1.74 41.26
N PRO A 168 -17.38 -2.49 41.57
CA PRO A 168 -18.25 -2.14 42.68
C PRO A 168 -17.50 -2.33 44.00
N SER A 169 -17.36 -1.25 44.76
CA SER A 169 -16.86 -1.27 46.14
C SER A 169 -17.76 -2.15 47.00
N ALA A 170 -17.15 -3.07 47.75
CA ALA A 170 -17.79 -3.99 48.69
C ALA A 170 -18.40 -3.27 49.91
#